data_AF-A0A8H6HVW5-F1
#
_entry.id   AF-A0A8H6HVW5-F1
#
_cell.length_a   1.000
_cell.length_b   1.000
_cell.length_c   1.000
_cell.angle_alpha   90.00
_cell.angle_beta   90.00
_cell.angle_gamma   90.00
#
_symmetry.space_group_name_H-M   'P 1'
#
loop_
_entity.id
_entity.type
_entity.pdbx_description
1 polymer ?
#
loop_
_entity_poly.entity_id
_entity_poly.type
_entity_poly.pdbx_seq_one_letter_code
_entity_poly.pdbx_strand_id
1 'polypeptide(L)'
;MAGALPVAMLTMLYMALVDPHLVHGCEVSLDEVKAVFEKLEMVQKGYMRRALGLGKYSLVVVLYTETGLEPLGYRRVLLAVGYLLYVLKSECRYDAGGRGTGPTGVPELGSFAEEGAQGELLDEARVVRLEADIRRRMDRYLMAKFESTERLSLLHGRREEDRTGEEVQQVRKKALARMLLSDHWLASRVRRYTGGEAEQQCRFCKGAVENVVHVWLECEGREDLVEMRVGYVRQVLELCSEQEQEKLFELDAAPFQQLRYLVGHAKAVTVTAAYAYEIERLVKAEEAEQGEEEDGHGQ
;
A
#
# COMPACT_ATOMS: atom_id res chain seq x y z
N MET A 1 -10.67 -11.55 17.96
CA MET A 1 -10.86 -10.95 16.63
C MET A 1 -11.45 -9.55 16.80
N ALA A 2 -10.64 -8.50 16.76
CA ALA A 2 -11.14 -7.12 16.85
C ALA A 2 -11.77 -6.71 15.51
N GLY A 3 -12.96 -6.11 15.56
CA GLY A 3 -13.64 -5.56 14.39
C GLY A 3 -12.71 -4.60 13.63
N ALA A 4 -12.78 -4.61 12.30
CA ALA A 4 -11.96 -3.73 11.48
C ALA A 4 -12.36 -2.28 11.76
N LEU A 5 -11.45 -1.51 12.35
CA LEU A 5 -11.64 -0.07 12.50
C LEU A 5 -11.75 0.57 11.10
N PRO A 6 -12.70 1.50 10.88
CA PRO A 6 -12.76 2.24 9.63
C PRO A 6 -11.43 2.94 9.34
N VAL A 7 -11.00 2.97 8.07
CA VAL A 7 -9.73 3.58 7.64
C VAL A 7 -9.53 4.98 8.21
N ALA A 8 -10.55 5.83 8.17
CA ALA A 8 -10.45 7.19 8.72
C ALA A 8 -10.10 7.22 10.23
N MET A 9 -10.58 6.24 10.99
CA MET A 9 -10.27 6.12 12.42
C MET A 9 -8.85 5.59 12.63
N LEU A 10 -8.38 4.69 11.76
CA LEU A 10 -6.99 4.23 11.74
C LEU A 10 -6.02 5.37 11.39
N THR A 11 -6.36 6.20 10.41
CA THR A 11 -5.59 7.39 10.03
C THR A 11 -5.58 8.42 11.16
N MET A 12 -6.71 8.63 11.84
CA MET A 12 -6.78 9.50 13.02
C MET A 12 -5.86 9.02 14.15
N LEU A 13 -5.90 7.72 14.47
CA LEU A 13 -5.02 7.13 15.49
C LEU A 13 -3.55 7.21 15.09
N TYR A 14 -3.23 7.04 13.80
CA TYR A 14 -1.87 7.23 13.29
C TYR A 14 -1.39 8.66 13.55
N MET A 15 -2.17 9.66 13.10
CA MET A 15 -1.81 11.07 13.23
C MET A 15 -1.70 11.52 14.69
N ALA A 16 -2.51 10.95 15.59
CA ALA A 16 -2.51 11.31 16.99
C ALA A 16 -1.41 10.64 17.81
N LEU A 17 -1.08 9.37 17.52
CA LEU A 17 -0.27 8.53 18.42
C LEU A 17 1.04 8.06 17.82
N VAL A 18 1.17 8.02 16.49
CA VAL A 18 2.35 7.45 15.82
C VAL A 18 3.14 8.54 15.12
N ASP A 19 2.47 9.35 14.29
CA ASP A 19 3.10 10.43 13.51
C ASP A 19 3.97 11.35 14.38
N PRO A 20 3.53 11.82 15.58
CA PRO A 20 4.33 12.73 16.40
C PRO A 20 5.69 12.16 16.79
N HIS A 21 5.80 10.86 16.99
CA HIS A 21 7.05 10.19 17.32
C HIS A 21 7.94 9.96 16.08
N LEU A 22 7.31 9.76 14.92
CA LEU A 22 8.04 9.52 13.67
C LEU A 22 8.54 10.80 13.01
N VAL A 23 7.89 11.94 13.25
CA VAL A 23 8.27 13.24 12.69
C VAL A 23 9.04 14.12 13.66
N HIS A 24 9.21 13.68 14.91
CA HIS A 24 9.92 14.47 15.91
C HIS A 24 11.32 14.87 15.45
N GLY A 25 11.63 16.16 15.54
CA GLY A 25 12.93 16.74 15.23
C GLY A 25 13.31 16.73 13.75
N CYS A 26 12.40 16.38 12.84
CA CYS A 26 12.67 16.34 11.41
C CYS A 26 12.95 17.73 10.81
N GLU A 27 12.43 18.77 11.46
CA GLU A 27 12.63 20.17 11.13
C GLU A 27 14.05 20.68 11.44
N VAL A 28 14.79 19.99 12.32
CA VAL A 28 16.16 20.36 12.72
C VAL A 28 17.20 19.46 12.07
N SER A 29 16.96 18.15 12.00
CA SER A 29 17.87 17.18 11.36
C SER A 29 17.09 16.24 10.45
N LEU A 30 17.29 16.43 9.13
CA LEU A 30 16.64 15.65 8.08
C LEU A 30 17.46 14.40 7.76
N ASP A 31 17.06 13.28 8.36
CA ASP A 31 17.34 11.90 7.92
C ASP A 31 18.79 11.62 7.48
N GLU A 32 19.76 12.22 8.18
CA GLU A 32 21.20 12.14 7.86
C GLU A 32 21.72 10.68 7.87
N VAL A 33 21.11 9.84 8.72
CA VAL A 33 21.48 8.44 8.89
C VAL A 33 20.41 7.53 8.30
N LYS A 34 20.66 7.01 7.10
CA LYS A 34 19.75 6.10 6.37
C LYS A 34 19.26 4.91 7.22
N ALA A 35 20.16 4.26 7.97
CA ALA A 35 19.80 3.11 8.80
C ALA A 35 18.81 3.43 9.93
N VAL A 36 18.83 4.67 10.45
CA VAL A 36 17.86 5.12 11.46
C VAL A 36 16.53 5.42 10.79
N PHE A 37 16.54 6.09 9.63
CA PHE A 37 15.34 6.36 8.85
C PHE A 37 14.60 5.07 8.45
N GLU A 38 15.31 4.03 8.02
CA GLU A 38 14.71 2.73 7.65
C GLU A 38 13.96 2.09 8.83
N LYS A 39 14.44 2.26 10.07
CA LYS A 39 13.73 1.78 11.27
C LYS A 39 12.43 2.55 11.51
N LEU A 40 12.44 3.86 11.34
CA LEU A 40 11.24 4.69 11.46
C LEU A 40 10.21 4.35 10.37
N GLU A 41 10.67 4.18 9.14
CA GLU A 41 9.84 3.79 8.01
C GLU A 41 9.21 2.40 8.23
N MET A 42 9.95 1.47 8.84
CA MET A 42 9.43 0.16 9.22
C MET A 42 8.29 0.27 10.26
N VAL A 43 8.37 1.21 11.21
CA VAL A 43 7.28 1.46 12.18
C VAL A 43 6.03 1.96 11.46
N GLN A 44 6.16 2.92 10.55
CA GLN A 44 5.04 3.44 9.76
C GLN A 44 4.34 2.31 8.97
N LYS A 45 5.12 1.56 8.19
CA LYS A 45 4.63 0.41 7.40
C LYS A 45 4.00 -0.66 8.29
N GLY A 46 4.62 -0.95 9.44
CA GLY A 46 4.13 -1.93 10.41
C GLY A 46 2.80 -1.55 11.03
N TYR A 47 2.60 -0.26 11.36
CA TYR A 47 1.31 0.25 11.82
C TYR A 47 0.24 0.06 10.74
N MET A 48 0.46 0.57 9.53
CA MET A 48 -0.52 0.50 8.43
C MET A 48 -0.87 -0.95 8.08
N ARG A 49 0.12 -1.85 8.09
CA ARG A 49 -0.10 -3.29 7.88
C ARG A 49 -1.03 -3.89 8.92
N ARG A 50 -0.77 -3.67 10.22
CA ARG A 50 -1.64 -4.16 11.29
C ARG A 50 -3.03 -3.54 11.22
N ALA A 51 -3.10 -2.24 10.93
CA ALA A 51 -4.34 -1.49 10.80
C ALA A 51 -5.24 -2.03 9.67
N LEU A 52 -4.65 -2.33 8.51
CA LEU A 52 -5.37 -2.87 7.35
C LEU A 52 -5.53 -4.40 7.39
N GLY A 53 -4.91 -5.08 8.35
CA GLY A 53 -4.88 -6.54 8.42
C GLY A 53 -4.03 -7.20 7.33
N LEU A 54 -3.01 -6.49 6.87
CA LEU A 54 -2.05 -6.90 5.85
C LEU A 54 -0.77 -7.46 6.49
N GLY A 55 -0.19 -8.48 5.87
CA GLY A 55 1.06 -9.12 6.26
C GLY A 55 2.31 -8.35 5.86
N LYS A 56 3.47 -8.85 6.32
CA LYS A 56 4.78 -8.19 6.15
C LYS A 56 5.24 -8.01 4.71
N TYR A 57 4.67 -8.76 3.77
CA TYR A 57 5.02 -8.67 2.35
C TYR A 57 3.92 -8.02 1.50
N SER A 58 3.00 -7.30 2.12
CA SER A 58 1.99 -6.53 1.40
C SER A 58 2.64 -5.45 0.53
N LEU A 59 2.03 -5.16 -0.62
CA LEU A 59 2.47 -4.08 -1.48
C LEU A 59 2.48 -2.75 -0.72
N VAL A 60 3.67 -2.14 -0.66
CA VAL A 60 3.90 -0.92 0.13
C VAL A 60 3.08 0.25 -0.40
N VAL A 61 2.95 0.38 -1.72
CA VAL A 61 2.17 1.45 -2.37
C VAL A 61 0.72 1.46 -1.89
N VAL A 62 0.15 0.29 -1.63
CA VAL A 62 -1.24 0.15 -1.21
C VAL A 62 -1.47 0.62 0.22
N LEU A 63 -0.45 0.53 1.08
CA LEU A 63 -0.53 1.09 2.42
C LEU A 63 -0.85 2.60 2.35
N TYR A 64 -0.27 3.30 1.37
CA TYR A 64 -0.45 4.73 1.20
C TYR A 64 -1.72 5.08 0.44
N THR A 65 -2.04 4.37 -0.65
CA THR A 65 -3.27 4.67 -1.43
C THR A 65 -4.54 4.38 -0.65
N GLU A 66 -4.56 3.34 0.20
CA GLU A 66 -5.74 3.01 1.00
C GLU A 66 -5.91 3.92 2.21
N THR A 67 -4.81 4.39 2.82
CA THR A 67 -4.89 5.20 4.05
C THR A 67 -4.87 6.70 3.81
N GLY A 68 -4.42 7.13 2.62
CA GLY A 68 -4.13 8.53 2.30
C GLY A 68 -2.91 9.09 3.04
N LEU A 69 -2.11 8.24 3.70
CA LEU A 69 -0.92 8.68 4.42
C LEU A 69 0.25 8.94 3.46
N GLU A 70 1.03 9.97 3.76
CA GLU A 70 2.27 10.28 3.04
C GLU A 70 3.39 9.31 3.49
N PRO A 71 4.22 8.79 2.57
CA PRO A 71 5.41 8.04 2.98
C PRO A 71 6.31 8.90 3.86
N LEU A 72 6.84 8.31 4.94
CA LEU A 72 7.49 9.05 6.03
C LEU A 72 8.58 10.03 5.54
N GLY A 73 9.37 9.65 4.54
CA GLY A 73 10.42 10.52 3.99
C GLY A 73 9.86 11.80 3.38
N TYR A 74 8.77 11.71 2.61
CA TYR A 74 8.11 12.88 2.05
C TYR A 74 7.45 13.72 3.15
N ARG A 75 6.80 13.07 4.11
CA ARG A 75 6.17 13.73 5.26
C ARG A 75 7.16 14.59 6.05
N ARG A 76 8.32 14.03 6.39
CA ARG A 76 9.39 14.70 7.15
C ARG A 76 10.00 15.87 6.36
N VAL A 77 10.27 15.70 5.07
CA VAL A 77 10.76 16.78 4.21
C VAL A 77 9.73 17.91 4.08
N LEU A 78 8.45 17.58 3.90
CA LEU A 78 7.38 18.58 3.82
C LEU A 78 7.26 19.39 5.12
N LEU A 79 7.42 18.75 6.29
CA LEU A 79 7.43 19.44 7.58
C LEU A 79 8.63 20.37 7.71
N ALA A 80 9.84 19.94 7.32
CA ALA A 80 11.02 20.80 7.34
C ALA A 80 10.90 22.00 6.39
N VAL A 81 10.35 21.79 5.18
CA VAL A 81 10.07 22.87 4.22
C VAL A 81 8.99 23.82 4.75
N GLY A 82 7.95 23.28 5.40
CA GLY A 82 6.92 24.08 6.07
C GLY A 82 7.48 24.92 7.22
N TYR A 83 8.41 24.37 8.00
CA TYR A 83 9.11 25.11 9.04
C TYR A 83 9.99 26.23 8.45
N LEU A 84 10.72 25.95 7.37
CA LEU A 84 11.49 26.97 6.66
C LEU A 84 10.61 28.13 6.17
N LEU A 85 9.45 27.81 5.58
CA LEU A 85 8.48 28.81 5.16
C LEU A 85 7.95 29.63 6.35
N TYR A 86 7.70 29.00 7.48
CA TYR A 86 7.31 29.68 8.72
C TYR A 86 8.40 30.66 9.19
N VAL A 87 9.66 30.23 9.21
CA VAL A 87 10.80 31.07 9.61
C VAL A 87 10.91 32.30 8.70
N LEU A 88 10.90 32.11 7.38
CA LEU A 88 10.97 33.22 6.41
C LEU A 88 9.81 34.21 6.58
N LYS A 89 8.61 33.72 6.85
CA LYS A 89 7.43 34.57 7.15
C LYS A 89 7.55 35.30 8.47
N SER A 90 8.21 34.70 9.45
CA SER A 90 8.40 35.27 10.79
C SER A 90 9.50 36.33 10.82
N GLU A 91 10.59 36.16 10.06
CA GLU A 91 11.67 37.15 9.91
C GLU A 91 11.15 38.42 9.22
N CYS A 92 10.28 38.28 8.20
CA CYS A 92 9.55 39.40 7.58
C CYS A 92 8.66 40.21 8.56
N ARG A 93 8.39 39.70 9.78
CA ARG A 93 7.60 40.43 10.79
C ARG A 93 8.46 41.21 11.80
N TYR A 94 9.76 40.93 11.91
CA TYR A 94 10.62 41.62 12.89
C TYR A 94 11.18 42.95 12.39
N ASP A 95 11.10 43.25 11.09
CA ASP A 95 11.60 44.51 10.50
C ASP A 95 10.58 45.66 10.50
N ALA A 96 9.39 45.48 11.08
CA ALA A 96 8.35 46.51 11.14
C ALA A 96 7.97 46.86 12.59
N GLY A 97 8.93 47.37 13.36
CA GLY A 97 8.67 48.06 14.63
C GLY A 97 9.22 47.33 15.85
N GLY A 98 10.31 47.88 16.39
CA GLY A 98 10.87 47.45 17.67
C GLY A 98 9.82 47.45 18.80
N ARG A 99 9.83 46.35 19.56
CA ARG A 99 8.93 45.94 20.66
C ARG A 99 7.80 45.00 20.23
N GLY A 100 8.17 43.74 19.98
CA GLY A 100 7.28 42.60 20.09
C GLY A 100 7.90 41.54 20.99
N THR A 101 7.20 41.16 22.05
CA THR A 101 7.50 39.97 22.86
C THR A 101 7.31 38.74 21.97
N GLY A 102 8.41 38.21 21.43
CA GLY A 102 8.41 36.95 20.69
C GLY A 102 7.98 35.77 21.56
N PRO A 103 7.51 34.66 20.97
CA PRO A 103 7.19 33.46 21.71
C PRO A 103 8.45 32.95 22.42
N THR A 104 8.38 32.86 23.75
CA THR A 104 9.43 32.31 24.60
C THR A 104 9.75 30.88 24.17
N GLY A 105 10.89 30.67 23.51
CA GLY A 105 11.37 29.31 23.24
C GLY A 105 12.23 29.09 21.99
N VAL A 106 12.46 30.08 21.13
CA VAL A 106 13.43 29.91 20.02
C VAL A 106 14.85 30.11 20.60
N PRO A 107 15.75 29.10 20.56
CA PRO A 107 17.14 29.30 20.91
C PRO A 107 17.74 30.35 19.98
N GLU A 108 18.55 31.25 20.51
CA GLU A 108 19.24 32.32 19.78
C GLU A 108 20.08 31.75 18.63
N LEU A 109 19.49 31.59 17.44
CA LEU A 109 20.16 31.28 16.17
C LEU A 109 20.94 32.47 15.61
N GLY A 110 20.92 33.63 16.29
CA GLY A 110 21.53 34.89 15.86
C GLY A 110 23.06 34.91 15.82
N SER A 111 23.75 33.82 16.18
CA SER A 111 25.23 33.78 16.18
C SER A 111 25.84 32.97 15.03
N PHE A 112 25.05 32.36 14.15
CA PHE A 112 25.55 31.57 13.01
C PHE A 112 25.44 32.27 11.64
N ALA A 113 24.87 33.48 11.59
CA ALA A 113 24.54 34.14 10.32
C ALA A 113 25.67 34.99 9.70
N GLU A 114 26.84 35.14 10.34
CA GLU A 114 27.89 36.02 9.82
C GLU A 114 28.96 35.35 8.94
N GLU A 115 28.99 34.02 8.85
CA GLU A 115 29.98 33.32 8.02
C GLU A 115 29.31 32.37 7.02
N GLY A 116 28.81 32.90 5.90
CA GLY A 116 28.39 32.04 4.78
C GLY A 116 27.41 32.58 3.75
N ALA A 117 27.07 33.86 3.72
CA ALA A 117 26.11 34.41 2.75
C ALA A 117 26.75 34.64 1.36
N GLN A 118 27.05 33.55 0.64
CA GLN A 118 27.26 33.56 -0.82
C GLN A 118 26.26 32.64 -1.56
N GLY A 119 25.16 32.25 -0.90
CA GLY A 119 24.02 31.61 -1.55
C GLY A 119 22.95 32.65 -1.91
N GLU A 120 22.37 32.55 -3.11
CA GLU A 120 21.16 33.30 -3.46
C GLU A 120 20.12 33.20 -2.33
N LEU A 121 19.53 34.33 -1.90
CA LEU A 121 18.50 34.33 -0.86
C LEU A 121 17.40 33.31 -1.19
N LEU A 122 17.08 32.49 -0.19
CA LEU A 122 15.87 31.67 -0.17
C LEU A 122 14.68 32.61 0.00
N ASP A 123 13.90 32.81 -1.08
CA ASP A 123 12.65 33.58 -1.02
C ASP A 123 11.44 32.67 -0.76
N GLU A 124 10.37 33.26 -0.21
CA GLU A 124 9.11 32.55 0.08
C GLU A 124 8.58 31.78 -1.16
N ALA A 125 8.65 32.40 -2.34
CA ALA A 125 8.11 31.83 -3.55
C ALA A 125 8.89 30.57 -4.01
N ARG A 126 10.21 30.52 -3.77
CA ARG A 126 11.06 29.34 -4.02
C ARG A 126 10.69 28.21 -3.09
N VAL A 127 10.46 28.50 -1.81
CA VAL A 127 10.07 27.48 -0.82
C VAL A 127 8.68 26.92 -1.11
N VAL A 128 7.72 27.76 -1.50
CA VAL A 128 6.39 27.30 -1.94
C VAL A 128 6.47 26.44 -3.21
N ARG A 129 7.31 26.83 -4.18
CA ARG A 129 7.55 26.00 -5.38
C ARG A 129 8.18 24.65 -5.01
N LEU A 130 9.12 24.64 -4.08
CA LEU A 130 9.77 23.43 -3.59
C LEU A 130 8.76 22.48 -2.91
N GLU A 131 7.87 22.99 -2.05
CA GLU A 131 6.81 22.18 -1.45
C GLU A 131 5.95 21.51 -2.53
N ALA A 132 5.49 22.29 -3.51
CA ALA A 132 4.69 21.77 -4.63
C ALA A 132 5.45 20.72 -5.45
N ASP A 133 6.75 20.91 -5.68
CA ASP A 133 7.59 19.93 -6.37
C ASP A 133 7.78 18.64 -5.58
N ILE A 134 7.92 18.72 -4.26
CA ILE A 134 8.01 17.55 -3.38
C ILE A 134 6.72 16.74 -3.46
N ARG A 135 5.55 17.38 -3.36
CA ARG A 135 4.25 16.72 -3.51
C ARG A 135 4.11 16.05 -4.87
N ARG A 136 4.43 16.75 -5.97
CA ARG A 136 4.43 16.17 -7.33
C ARG A 136 5.38 14.99 -7.47
N ARG A 137 6.55 15.02 -6.83
CA ARG A 137 7.51 13.91 -6.84
C ARG A 137 7.00 12.72 -6.03
N MET A 138 6.33 12.96 -4.90
CA MET A 138 5.68 11.92 -4.10
C MET A 138 4.61 11.21 -4.92
N ASP A 139 3.73 11.95 -5.58
CA ASP A 139 2.65 11.38 -6.40
C ASP A 139 3.23 10.54 -7.54
N ARG A 140 4.22 11.07 -8.27
CA ARG A 140 4.91 10.32 -9.32
C ARG A 140 5.63 9.07 -8.79
N TYR A 141 6.24 9.15 -7.62
CA TYR A 141 6.88 8.00 -6.98
C TYR A 141 5.86 6.91 -6.65
N LEU A 142 4.72 7.28 -6.05
CA LEU A 142 3.64 6.36 -5.74
C LEU A 142 3.03 5.75 -7.01
N MET A 143 2.77 6.57 -8.03
CA MET A 143 2.25 6.10 -9.33
C MET A 143 3.23 5.19 -10.05
N ALA A 144 4.51 5.54 -10.12
CA ALA A 144 5.52 4.67 -10.74
C ALA A 144 5.66 3.32 -9.99
N LYS A 145 5.58 3.33 -8.66
CA LYS A 145 5.54 2.09 -7.84
C LYS A 145 4.26 1.29 -8.08
N PHE A 146 3.14 1.97 -8.31
CA PHE A 146 1.86 1.34 -8.64
C PHE A 146 1.92 0.66 -10.02
N GLU A 147 2.35 1.39 -11.05
CA GLU A 147 2.43 0.95 -12.45
C GLU A 147 3.49 -0.13 -12.69
N SER A 148 4.66 -0.02 -12.06
CA SER A 148 5.72 -1.04 -12.16
C SER A 148 5.36 -2.37 -11.51
N THR A 149 4.27 -2.42 -10.75
CA THR A 149 3.78 -3.65 -10.16
C THR A 149 2.76 -4.30 -11.11
N GLU A 150 3.20 -5.30 -11.89
CA GLU A 150 2.37 -6.09 -12.82
C GLU A 150 1.04 -6.58 -12.19
N ARG A 151 1.04 -6.75 -10.86
CA ARG A 151 -0.05 -7.30 -10.05
C ARG A 151 -1.12 -6.28 -9.63
N LEU A 152 -0.86 -4.97 -9.79
CA LEU A 152 -1.81 -3.88 -9.51
C LEU A 152 -2.62 -3.46 -10.74
N SER A 153 -2.31 -4.02 -11.91
CA SER A 153 -3.14 -3.97 -13.13
C SER A 153 -4.60 -4.32 -12.86
N LEU A 154 -4.87 -5.25 -11.94
CA LEU A 154 -6.21 -5.66 -11.50
C LEU A 154 -6.98 -4.57 -10.74
N LEU A 155 -6.30 -3.56 -10.20
CA LEU A 155 -6.89 -2.42 -9.49
C LEU A 155 -7.03 -1.17 -10.37
N HIS A 156 -6.43 -1.14 -11.56
CA HIS A 156 -6.51 0.01 -12.46
C HIS A 156 -7.96 0.23 -12.91
N GLY A 157 -8.55 1.38 -12.52
CA GLY A 157 -9.88 1.81 -12.94
C GLY A 157 -10.98 1.69 -11.89
N ARG A 158 -10.70 1.19 -10.68
CA ARG A 158 -11.68 1.20 -9.57
C ARG A 158 -11.59 2.51 -8.80
N ARG A 159 -12.59 3.36 -8.94
CA ARG A 159 -12.78 4.59 -8.16
C ARG A 159 -14.01 4.43 -7.27
N GLU A 160 -13.89 4.74 -5.98
CA GLU A 160 -14.99 4.77 -5.02
C GLU A 160 -15.10 6.18 -4.45
N GLU A 161 -16.31 6.71 -4.29
CA GLU A 161 -16.50 8.04 -3.69
C GLU A 161 -16.05 8.02 -2.22
N ASP A 162 -15.20 8.99 -1.86
CA ASP A 162 -14.79 9.23 -0.49
C ASP A 162 -15.84 10.03 0.30
N ARG A 163 -15.51 10.43 1.54
CA ARG A 163 -16.43 11.18 2.43
C ARG A 163 -16.70 12.61 1.97
N THR A 164 -15.86 13.14 1.10
CA THR A 164 -15.96 14.47 0.49
C THR A 164 -16.62 14.42 -0.89
N GLY A 165 -16.98 13.22 -1.37
CA GLY A 165 -17.52 13.00 -2.71
C GLY A 165 -16.45 12.99 -3.80
N GLU A 166 -15.17 12.94 -3.44
CA GLU A 166 -14.07 12.78 -4.38
C GLU A 166 -13.88 11.30 -4.72
N GLU A 167 -13.66 11.00 -5.99
CA GLU A 167 -13.38 9.64 -6.45
C GLU A 167 -11.98 9.19 -6.00
N VAL A 168 -11.92 8.33 -4.98
CA VAL A 168 -10.67 7.79 -4.41
C VAL A 168 -10.58 6.28 -4.63
N GLN A 169 -9.38 5.78 -4.90
CA GLN A 169 -9.14 4.37 -5.16
C GLN A 169 -9.09 3.58 -3.84
N GLN A 170 -10.15 2.84 -3.49
CA GLN A 170 -10.24 1.99 -2.28
C GLN A 170 -10.45 0.50 -2.59
N VAL A 171 -9.90 -0.38 -1.75
CA VAL A 171 -10.01 -1.86 -1.83
C VAL A 171 -10.69 -2.39 -0.57
N ARG A 172 -12.03 -2.42 -0.58
CA ARG A 172 -12.85 -2.62 0.63
C ARG A 172 -13.27 -4.07 0.95
N LYS A 173 -12.51 -5.10 0.55
CA LYS A 173 -12.80 -6.51 0.92
C LYS A 173 -11.53 -7.27 1.27
N LYS A 174 -11.30 -7.58 2.55
CA LYS A 174 -10.02 -8.08 3.08
C LYS A 174 -9.41 -9.28 2.34
N ALA A 175 -10.18 -10.32 1.99
CA ALA A 175 -9.63 -11.50 1.30
C ALA A 175 -9.24 -11.20 -0.14
N LEU A 176 -10.09 -10.47 -0.87
CA LEU A 176 -9.80 -9.99 -2.22
C LEU A 176 -8.64 -8.99 -2.22
N ALA A 177 -8.60 -8.08 -1.24
CA ALA A 177 -7.48 -7.19 -0.99
C ALA A 177 -6.21 -8.01 -0.76
N ARG A 178 -6.23 -9.01 0.13
CA ARG A 178 -5.05 -9.86 0.34
C ARG A 178 -4.64 -10.62 -0.91
N MET A 179 -5.55 -11.06 -1.75
CA MET A 179 -5.20 -11.76 -2.99
C MET A 179 -4.64 -10.82 -4.06
N LEU A 180 -5.27 -9.65 -4.24
CA LEU A 180 -4.84 -8.64 -5.21
C LEU A 180 -3.57 -7.90 -4.79
N LEU A 181 -3.39 -7.70 -3.49
CA LEU A 181 -2.29 -6.92 -2.90
C LEU A 181 -1.05 -7.75 -2.62
N SER A 182 -0.99 -8.97 -3.19
CA SER A 182 0.03 -9.94 -2.88
C SER A 182 0.18 -10.04 -1.36
N ASP A 183 -0.91 -10.30 -0.65
CA ASP A 183 -1.00 -10.67 0.77
C ASP A 183 -1.59 -12.07 1.04
N HIS A 184 -1.27 -12.99 0.13
CA HIS A 184 -1.69 -14.38 0.13
C HIS A 184 -0.54 -15.37 0.35
N TRP A 185 -0.88 -16.63 0.61
CA TRP A 185 0.04 -17.73 0.91
C TRP A 185 0.51 -18.52 -0.32
N LEU A 186 0.08 -18.18 -1.54
CA LEU A 186 0.56 -18.85 -2.75
C LEU A 186 2.10 -18.77 -2.93
N ALA A 187 2.70 -19.83 -3.49
CA ALA A 187 4.13 -20.16 -3.46
C ALA A 187 4.99 -19.18 -4.25
N SER A 188 4.43 -18.51 -5.27
CA SER A 188 5.06 -17.35 -5.93
C SER A 188 5.40 -16.20 -4.98
N ARG A 189 4.91 -16.22 -3.74
CA ARG A 189 5.19 -15.22 -2.71
C ARG A 189 5.97 -15.75 -1.49
N VAL A 190 5.67 -16.96 -1.00
CA VAL A 190 6.30 -17.46 0.25
C VAL A 190 7.82 -17.63 0.12
N ARG A 191 8.34 -18.02 -1.06
CA ARG A 191 9.75 -18.43 -1.21
C ARG A 191 10.64 -17.51 -2.08
N ARG A 192 10.14 -16.35 -2.55
CA ARG A 192 10.99 -15.26 -3.14
C ARG A 192 11.88 -14.57 -2.09
N TYR A 193 11.52 -14.64 -0.82
CA TYR A 193 12.32 -14.08 0.28
C TYR A 193 13.29 -15.09 0.91
N THR A 194 13.22 -16.37 0.53
CA THR A 194 14.13 -17.43 1.00
C THR A 194 15.23 -17.79 -0.01
N GLY A 195 15.30 -17.10 -1.16
CA GLY A 195 16.45 -17.18 -2.08
C GLY A 195 16.64 -18.50 -2.83
N GLY A 196 15.60 -19.35 -2.94
CA GLY A 196 15.69 -20.62 -3.68
C GLY A 196 15.34 -20.47 -5.15
N GLU A 197 16.25 -20.88 -6.05
CA GLU A 197 16.06 -20.89 -7.51
C GLU A 197 15.31 -22.13 -8.05
N ALA A 198 14.93 -23.09 -7.20
CA ALA A 198 14.34 -24.35 -7.66
C ALA A 198 12.80 -24.29 -7.80
N GLU A 199 12.35 -24.30 -9.06
CA GLU A 199 11.09 -24.90 -9.56
C GLU A 199 9.78 -24.62 -8.78
N GLN A 200 9.40 -23.35 -8.74
CA GLN A 200 8.18 -22.69 -9.27
C GLN A 200 6.81 -23.42 -9.36
N GLN A 201 6.70 -24.74 -9.21
CA GLN A 201 5.51 -25.53 -9.52
C GLN A 201 4.38 -25.37 -8.49
N CYS A 202 3.15 -25.42 -8.98
CA CYS A 202 1.91 -25.34 -8.21
C CYS A 202 1.83 -26.47 -7.20
N ARG A 203 1.58 -26.15 -5.92
CA ARG A 203 1.45 -27.16 -4.86
C ARG A 203 0.35 -28.19 -5.12
N PHE A 204 -0.67 -27.79 -5.88
CA PHE A 204 -1.79 -28.65 -6.25
C PHE A 204 -1.46 -29.54 -7.44
N CYS A 205 -1.21 -28.96 -8.63
CA CYS A 205 -1.06 -29.74 -9.86
C CYS A 205 0.37 -30.13 -10.22
N LYS A 206 1.37 -29.51 -9.59
CA LYS A 206 2.82 -29.67 -9.88
C LYS A 206 3.24 -29.37 -11.35
N GLY A 207 2.32 -28.95 -12.22
CA GLY A 207 2.56 -28.80 -13.67
C GLY A 207 2.73 -27.36 -14.17
N ALA A 208 2.43 -26.35 -13.36
CA ALA A 208 2.46 -24.93 -13.76
C ALA A 208 2.96 -24.03 -12.62
N VAL A 209 3.26 -22.77 -12.90
CA VAL A 209 3.74 -21.83 -11.87
C VAL A 209 2.63 -21.42 -10.90
N GLU A 210 2.85 -21.55 -9.59
CA GLU A 210 1.82 -21.21 -8.59
C GLU A 210 1.57 -19.69 -8.47
N ASN A 211 0.55 -19.20 -9.16
CA ASN A 211 0.12 -17.80 -9.08
C ASN A 211 -1.40 -17.70 -8.93
N VAL A 212 -1.91 -16.48 -8.68
CA VAL A 212 -3.35 -16.23 -8.46
C VAL A 212 -4.18 -16.66 -9.66
N VAL A 213 -3.77 -16.30 -10.88
CA VAL A 213 -4.48 -16.64 -12.13
C VAL A 213 -4.57 -18.14 -12.28
N HIS A 214 -3.43 -18.83 -12.12
CA HIS A 214 -3.38 -20.28 -12.21
C HIS A 214 -4.31 -20.94 -11.18
N VAL A 215 -4.15 -20.66 -9.89
CA VAL A 215 -4.95 -21.33 -8.84
C VAL A 215 -6.43 -20.99 -8.96
N TRP A 216 -6.78 -19.75 -9.30
CA TRP A 216 -8.17 -19.32 -9.35
C TRP A 216 -8.91 -19.78 -10.60
N LEU A 217 -8.26 -19.80 -11.76
CA LEU A 217 -8.93 -19.96 -13.05
C LEU A 217 -8.52 -21.22 -13.81
N GLU A 218 -7.32 -21.76 -13.60
CA GLU A 218 -6.75 -22.80 -14.46
C GLU A 218 -6.44 -24.12 -13.74
N CYS A 219 -6.12 -24.09 -12.45
CA CYS A 219 -5.55 -25.24 -11.76
C CYS A 219 -6.54 -26.39 -11.59
N GLU A 220 -6.22 -27.56 -12.10
CA GLU A 220 -7.03 -28.79 -11.98
C GLU A 220 -6.40 -29.81 -11.02
N GLY A 221 -5.42 -29.38 -10.22
CA GLY A 221 -4.65 -30.27 -9.34
C GLY A 221 -5.42 -30.83 -8.14
N ARG A 222 -6.64 -30.36 -7.90
CA ARG A 222 -7.50 -30.82 -6.79
C ARG A 222 -8.98 -30.69 -7.16
N GLU A 223 -9.78 -31.68 -6.80
CA GLU A 223 -11.20 -31.76 -7.16
C GLU A 223 -12.04 -30.67 -6.49
N ASP A 224 -11.82 -30.41 -5.19
CA ASP A 224 -12.50 -29.34 -4.44
C ASP A 224 -12.26 -27.93 -5.04
N LEU A 225 -11.06 -27.66 -5.56
CA LEU A 225 -10.70 -26.42 -6.23
C LEU A 225 -11.46 -26.25 -7.54
N VAL A 226 -11.63 -27.33 -8.30
CA VAL A 226 -12.44 -27.35 -9.52
C VAL A 226 -13.91 -27.14 -9.19
N GLU A 227 -14.45 -27.82 -8.17
CA GLU A 227 -15.83 -27.64 -7.72
C GLU A 227 -16.10 -26.20 -7.26
N MET A 228 -15.20 -25.62 -6.46
CA MET A 228 -15.28 -24.23 -6.04
C MET A 228 -15.28 -23.28 -7.23
N ARG A 229 -14.44 -23.52 -8.25
CA ARG A 229 -14.38 -22.71 -9.46
C ARG A 229 -15.66 -22.79 -10.27
N VAL A 230 -16.22 -23.99 -10.45
CA VAL A 230 -17.51 -24.19 -11.15
C VAL A 230 -18.63 -23.45 -10.43
N GLY A 231 -18.68 -23.55 -9.10
CA GLY A 231 -19.65 -22.80 -8.28
C GLY A 231 -19.47 -21.28 -8.40
N TYR A 232 -18.22 -20.80 -8.39
CA TYR A 232 -17.88 -19.39 -8.58
C TYR A 232 -18.33 -18.87 -9.95
N VAL A 233 -17.99 -19.57 -11.03
CA VAL A 233 -18.38 -19.18 -12.40
C VAL A 233 -19.89 -19.11 -12.53
N ARG A 234 -20.62 -20.10 -11.98
CA ARG A 234 -22.09 -20.09 -12.00
C ARG A 234 -22.67 -18.84 -11.33
N GLN A 235 -22.21 -18.52 -10.11
CA GLN A 235 -22.67 -17.35 -9.36
C GLN A 235 -22.33 -16.03 -10.08
N VAL A 236 -21.18 -15.96 -10.75
CA VAL A 236 -20.82 -14.79 -11.55
C VAL A 236 -21.75 -14.63 -12.75
N LEU A 237 -22.00 -15.71 -13.51
CA LEU A 237 -22.87 -15.68 -14.68
C LEU A 237 -24.31 -15.28 -14.31
N GLU A 238 -24.82 -15.76 -13.17
CA GLU A 238 -26.14 -15.37 -12.64
C GLU A 238 -26.27 -13.87 -12.33
N LEU A 239 -25.15 -13.18 -12.05
CA LEU A 239 -25.10 -11.75 -11.75
C LEU A 239 -24.83 -10.88 -12.98
N CYS A 240 -24.40 -11.49 -14.08
CA CYS A 240 -23.98 -10.80 -15.30
C CYS A 240 -25.10 -10.76 -16.35
N SER A 241 -25.20 -9.65 -17.08
CA SER A 241 -26.04 -9.55 -18.29
C SER A 241 -25.48 -10.40 -19.43
N GLU A 242 -26.28 -10.68 -20.46
CA GLU A 242 -25.84 -11.47 -21.63
C GLU A 242 -24.56 -10.89 -22.28
N GLN A 243 -24.48 -9.56 -22.41
CA GLN A 243 -23.28 -8.88 -22.93
C GLN A 243 -22.05 -9.03 -22.02
N GLU A 244 -22.25 -9.00 -20.69
CA GLU A 244 -21.18 -9.21 -19.71
C GLU A 244 -20.71 -10.68 -19.74
N GLN A 245 -21.62 -11.63 -19.97
CA GLN A 245 -21.30 -13.05 -20.13
C GLN A 245 -20.53 -13.31 -21.43
N GLU A 246 -20.98 -12.78 -22.57
CA GLU A 246 -20.25 -12.88 -23.85
C GLU A 246 -18.82 -12.39 -23.72
N LYS A 247 -18.63 -11.24 -23.06
CA LYS A 247 -17.29 -10.70 -22.78
C LYS A 247 -16.45 -11.61 -21.87
N LEU A 248 -17.05 -12.28 -20.89
CA LEU A 248 -16.35 -13.26 -20.05
C LEU A 248 -15.90 -14.49 -20.84
N PHE A 249 -16.72 -14.95 -21.78
CA PHE A 249 -16.38 -16.05 -22.68
C PHE A 249 -15.26 -15.67 -23.67
N GLU A 250 -15.29 -14.46 -24.22
CA GLU A 250 -14.20 -13.95 -25.06
C GLU A 250 -12.86 -13.89 -24.31
N LEU A 251 -12.91 -13.55 -23.02
CA LEU A 251 -11.72 -13.45 -22.16
C LEU A 251 -11.22 -14.79 -21.63
N ASP A 252 -11.91 -15.91 -21.89
CA ASP A 252 -11.53 -17.23 -21.38
C ASP A 252 -10.14 -17.68 -21.88
N ALA A 253 -9.79 -17.31 -23.12
CA ALA A 253 -8.46 -17.53 -23.68
C ALA A 253 -7.37 -16.60 -23.08
N ALA A 254 -7.74 -15.64 -22.24
CA ALA A 254 -6.85 -14.69 -21.59
C ALA A 254 -7.14 -14.57 -20.07
N PRO A 255 -6.78 -15.59 -19.27
CA PRO A 255 -7.19 -15.72 -17.86
C PRO A 255 -6.83 -14.52 -16.98
N PHE A 256 -5.70 -13.87 -17.25
CA PHE A 256 -5.33 -12.63 -16.56
C PHE A 256 -6.30 -11.47 -16.84
N GLN A 257 -6.72 -11.29 -18.09
CA GLN A 257 -7.68 -10.26 -18.47
C GLN A 257 -9.09 -10.60 -17.96
N GLN A 258 -9.45 -11.89 -17.95
CA GLN A 258 -10.68 -12.39 -17.35
C GLN A 258 -10.72 -12.04 -15.85
N LEU A 259 -9.66 -12.33 -15.11
CA LEU A 259 -9.55 -11.98 -13.69
C LEU A 259 -9.67 -10.46 -13.47
N ARG A 260 -9.00 -9.66 -14.32
CA ARG A 260 -9.08 -8.18 -14.26
C ARG A 260 -10.51 -7.70 -14.43
N TYR A 261 -11.23 -8.24 -15.40
CA TYR A 261 -12.61 -7.89 -15.65
C TYR A 261 -13.51 -8.26 -14.46
N LEU A 262 -13.38 -9.47 -13.93
CA LEU A 262 -14.16 -9.97 -12.78
C LEU A 262 -13.96 -9.12 -11.52
N VAL A 263 -12.71 -8.75 -11.22
CA VAL A 263 -12.36 -7.94 -10.05
C VAL A 263 -12.86 -6.51 -10.15
N GLY A 264 -12.87 -5.95 -11.37
CA GLY A 264 -13.39 -4.61 -11.65
C GLY A 264 -14.92 -4.54 -11.72
N HIS A 265 -15.61 -5.68 -11.83
CA HIS A 265 -17.05 -5.71 -12.03
C HIS A 265 -17.82 -5.56 -10.71
N ALA A 266 -18.51 -4.43 -10.54
CA ALA A 266 -19.20 -4.08 -9.30
C ALA A 266 -20.19 -5.15 -8.82
N LYS A 267 -20.90 -5.83 -9.75
CA LYS A 267 -21.84 -6.91 -9.41
C LYS A 267 -21.14 -8.19 -8.95
N ALA A 268 -19.99 -8.55 -9.55
CA ALA A 268 -19.31 -9.81 -9.29
C ALA A 268 -18.37 -9.72 -8.08
N VAL A 269 -17.91 -8.52 -7.70
CA VAL A 269 -16.87 -8.31 -6.68
C VAL A 269 -17.20 -8.90 -5.30
N THR A 270 -18.48 -9.11 -4.95
CA THR A 270 -18.86 -9.80 -3.70
C THR A 270 -18.62 -11.29 -3.80
N VAL A 271 -19.06 -11.91 -4.89
CA VAL A 271 -18.86 -13.32 -5.19
C VAL A 271 -17.37 -13.61 -5.38
N THR A 272 -16.65 -12.76 -6.11
CA THR A 272 -15.18 -12.86 -6.27
C THR A 272 -14.45 -12.79 -4.93
N ALA A 273 -14.90 -11.94 -3.99
CA ALA A 273 -14.28 -11.86 -2.67
C ALA A 273 -14.58 -13.09 -1.78
N ALA A 274 -15.78 -13.67 -1.89
CA ALA A 274 -16.11 -14.91 -1.18
C ALA A 274 -15.28 -16.09 -1.73
N TYR A 275 -15.16 -16.20 -3.05
CA TYR A 275 -14.30 -17.19 -3.70
C TYR A 275 -12.83 -17.04 -3.28
N ALA A 276 -12.32 -15.81 -3.26
CA ALA A 276 -10.98 -15.50 -2.79
C ALA A 276 -10.71 -16.02 -1.36
N TYR A 277 -11.71 -15.90 -0.48
CA TYR A 277 -11.63 -16.33 0.91
C TYR A 277 -11.57 -17.86 1.04
N GLU A 278 -12.40 -18.58 0.29
CA GLU A 278 -12.40 -20.05 0.29
C GLU A 278 -11.08 -20.62 -0.24
N ILE A 279 -10.52 -20.03 -1.31
CA ILE A 279 -9.18 -20.39 -1.80
C ILE A 279 -8.12 -20.10 -0.74
N GLU A 280 -8.15 -18.94 -0.07
CA GLU A 280 -7.19 -18.62 0.98
C GLU A 280 -7.26 -19.64 2.13
N ARG A 281 -8.46 -20.12 2.47
CA ARG A 281 -8.65 -21.17 3.48
C ARG A 281 -8.03 -22.50 3.02
N LEU A 282 -8.27 -22.90 1.77
CA LEU A 282 -7.71 -24.12 1.19
C LEU A 282 -6.18 -24.11 1.17
N VAL A 283 -5.59 -23.01 0.68
CA VAL A 283 -4.13 -22.86 0.58
C VAL A 283 -3.45 -22.93 1.95
N LYS A 284 -4.08 -22.36 2.99
CA LYS A 284 -3.56 -22.42 4.36
C LYS A 284 -3.64 -23.82 4.97
N ALA A 285 -4.73 -24.55 4.72
CA ALA A 285 -4.86 -25.92 5.20
C ALA A 285 -3.75 -26.79 4.61
N GLU A 286 -3.48 -26.62 3.31
CA GLU A 286 -2.41 -27.34 2.61
C GLU A 286 -1.01 -27.08 3.18
N GLU A 287 -0.72 -25.84 3.59
CA GLU A 287 0.59 -25.52 4.19
C GLU A 287 0.76 -26.13 5.57
N ALA A 288 -0.32 -26.26 6.33
CA ALA A 288 -0.28 -26.92 7.62
C ALA A 288 0.03 -28.42 7.44
N GLU A 289 -0.62 -29.07 6.48
CA GLU A 289 -0.42 -30.50 6.18
C GLU A 289 1.02 -30.77 5.68
N GLN A 290 1.55 -29.94 4.77
CA GLN A 290 2.93 -30.08 4.27
C GLN A 290 4.00 -29.78 5.35
N GLY A 291 3.69 -28.92 6.32
CA GLY A 291 4.59 -28.63 7.44
C GLY A 291 4.68 -29.77 8.47
N GLU A 292 3.60 -30.53 8.66
CA GLU A 292 3.58 -31.69 9.57
C GLU A 292 4.34 -32.89 8.98
N GLU A 293 4.38 -33.05 7.65
CA GLU A 293 5.14 -34.13 6.98
C GLU A 293 6.66 -33.90 7.02
N GLU A 294 7.15 -32.65 6.92
CA GLU A 294 8.58 -32.34 6.97
C GLU A 294 9.19 -32.54 8.38
N ASP A 295 8.41 -32.34 9.45
CA ASP A 295 8.84 -32.57 10.84
C ASP A 295 8.77 -34.05 11.27
N GLY A 296 8.07 -34.89 10.50
CA GLY A 296 7.91 -36.33 10.76
C GLY A 296 9.00 -37.25 10.19
N HIS A 297 9.96 -36.72 9.43
CA HIS A 297 11.07 -37.49 8.85
C HIS A 297 12.43 -37.26 9.53
N GLY A 298 12.41 -36.61 10.71
CA GLY A 298 13.55 -36.47 11.61
C GLY A 298 13.47 -37.42 12.81
N GLN A 299 13.39 -38.75 12.58
CA GLN A 299 13.65 -39.77 13.60
C GLN A 299 14.53 -40.89 13.04
#